data_AF-A0AAD1W9Y8-F1
#
_entry.id   AF-A0AAD1W9Y8-F1
#
_cell.length_a   1.000
_cell.length_b   1.000
_cell.length_c   1.000
_cell.angle_alpha   90.00
_cell.angle_beta   90.00
_cell.angle_gamma   90.00
#
_symmetry.space_group_name_H-M   'P 1'
#
loop_
_entity.id
_entity.type
_entity.pdbx_description
1 polymer ?
#
loop_
_entity_poly.entity_id
_entity_poly.type
_entity_poly.pdbx_seq_one_letter_code
_entity_poly.pdbx_strand_id
1 'polypeptide(L)'
;MSVLKAAQQRELESLEHRIKEEQRMMDEKIVLELDQKVIDQQSTLEKAGVSGFYITTNPQELTLQMNLLELIRKLQQKESLTSKGFP
;
A
#
# COMPACT_ATOMS: atom_id res chain seq x y z
N MET A 1 27.86 29.80 30.29
CA MET A 1 27.46 29.97 28.86
C MET A 1 27.76 28.73 28.00
N SER A 2 28.89 28.03 28.17
CA SER A 2 29.25 26.84 27.34
C SER A 2 28.45 25.57 27.65
N VAL A 3 28.25 25.25 28.93
CA VAL A 3 27.55 24.02 29.36
C VAL A 3 26.07 24.02 28.97
N LEU A 4 25.40 25.18 29.04
CA LEU A 4 24.00 25.32 28.65
C LEU A 4 23.82 25.06 27.14
N LYS A 5 24.71 25.61 26.29
CA LYS A 5 24.69 25.35 24.85
C LYS A 5 24.96 23.87 24.53
N ALA A 6 25.88 23.22 25.25
CA ALA A 6 26.17 21.80 25.08
C ALA A 6 25.00 20.90 25.55
N ALA A 7 24.22 21.33 26.54
CA ALA A 7 23.01 20.63 26.94
C ALA A 7 21.90 20.76 25.88
N GLN A 8 21.67 21.98 25.38
CA GLN A 8 20.70 22.24 24.31
C GLN A 8 21.05 21.49 23.02
N GLN A 9 22.33 21.44 22.64
CA GLN A 9 22.77 20.69 21.46
C GLN A 9 22.50 19.19 21.59
N ARG A 10 22.77 18.60 22.75
CA ARG A 10 22.46 17.17 23.01
C ARG A 10 20.96 16.90 23.02
N GLU A 11 20.16 17.82 23.53
CA GLU A 11 18.70 17.70 23.52
C GLU A 11 18.16 17.76 22.08
N LEU A 12 18.70 18.65 21.25
CA LEU A 12 18.35 18.72 19.82
C LEU A 12 18.72 17.44 19.09
N GLU A 13 19.94 16.93 19.28
CA GLU A 13 20.40 15.66 18.69
C GLU A 13 19.53 14.47 19.13
N SER A 14 19.16 14.42 20.41
CA SER A 14 18.26 13.39 20.93
C SER A 14 16.86 13.49 20.31
N LEU A 15 16.36 14.70 20.10
CA LEU A 15 15.07 14.92 19.48
C LEU A 15 15.09 14.51 18.01
N GLU A 16 16.12 14.91 17.26
CA GLU A 16 16.31 14.52 15.86
C GLU A 16 16.40 12.99 15.71
N HIS A 17 17.11 12.31 16.62
CA HIS A 17 17.17 10.85 16.62
C HIS A 17 15.80 10.22 16.84
N ARG A 18 15.01 10.74 17.80
CA ARG A 18 13.65 10.24 18.06
C ARG A 18 12.72 10.44 16.88
N ILE A 19 12.77 11.60 16.23
CA ILE A 19 11.95 11.88 15.05
C ILE A 19 12.26 10.90 13.91
N LYS A 20 13.55 10.63 13.65
CA LYS A 20 13.96 9.66 12.62
C LYS A 20 13.47 8.26 12.93
N GLU A 21 13.54 7.86 14.20
CA GLU A 21 13.08 6.55 14.64
C GLU A 21 11.55 6.41 14.52
N GLU A 22 10.80 7.43 14.94
CA GLU A 22 9.34 7.50 14.78
C GLU A 22 8.93 7.45 13.30
N GLN A 23 9.64 8.17 12.44
CA GLN A 23 9.42 8.13 11.00
C GLN A 23 9.65 6.73 10.42
N ARG A 24 10.75 6.06 10.81
CA ARG A 24 11.03 4.68 10.37
C ARG A 24 9.93 3.72 10.80
N MET A 25 9.53 3.75 12.07
CA MET A 25 8.47 2.88 12.59
C MET A 25 7.14 3.10 11.86
N MET A 26 6.84 4.36 11.51
CA MET A 26 5.65 4.70 10.74
C MET A 26 5.71 4.12 9.33
N ASP A 27 6.83 4.24 8.63
CA ASP A 27 7.01 3.70 7.27
C ASP A 27 6.89 2.16 7.27
N GLU A 28 7.49 1.48 8.25
CA GLU A 28 7.35 0.03 8.44
C GLU A 28 5.89 -0.38 8.66
N LYS A 29 5.18 0.37 9.52
CA LYS A 29 3.76 0.13 9.78
C LYS A 29 2.91 0.32 8.52
N ILE A 30 3.20 1.34 7.70
CA ILE A 30 2.48 1.58 6.44
C ILE A 30 2.63 0.40 5.50
N VAL A 31 3.84 -0.14 5.33
CA VAL A 31 4.08 -1.31 4.47
C VAL A 31 3.28 -2.51 4.96
N LEU A 32 3.30 -2.80 6.26
CA LEU A 32 2.53 -3.90 6.85
C LEU A 32 1.01 -3.75 6.63
N GLU A 33 0.49 -2.54 6.79
CA GLU A 33 -0.94 -2.28 6.54
C GLU A 33 -1.30 -2.40 5.06
N LEU A 34 -0.39 -2.04 4.15
CA LEU A 34 -0.59 -2.21 2.71
C LEU A 34 -0.59 -3.70 2.33
N ASP A 35 0.33 -4.49 2.87
CA ASP A 35 0.39 -5.94 2.64
C ASP A 35 -0.88 -6.62 3.13
N GLN A 36 -1.38 -6.24 4.32
CA GLN A 36 -2.64 -6.77 4.84
C GLN A 36 -3.82 -6.44 3.92
N LYS A 37 -3.87 -5.22 3.37
CA LYS A 37 -4.91 -4.83 2.40
C LYS A 37 -4.85 -5.65 1.12
N VAL A 38 -3.66 -5.99 0.62
CA VAL A 38 -3.51 -6.87 -0.55
C VAL A 38 -4.10 -8.24 -0.25
N ILE A 39 -3.81 -8.81 0.92
CA ILE A 39 -4.36 -10.10 1.35
C ILE A 39 -5.89 -10.05 1.44
N ASP A 40 -6.45 -9.01 2.05
CA ASP A 40 -7.91 -8.86 2.19
C ASP A 40 -8.61 -8.74 0.82
N GLN A 41 -8.01 -8.03 -0.13
CA GLN A 41 -8.49 -7.91 -1.51
C GLN A 41 -8.44 -9.25 -2.24
N GLN A 42 -7.33 -9.97 -2.16
CA GLN A 42 -7.19 -11.32 -2.73
C GLN A 42 -8.24 -12.28 -2.16
N SER A 43 -8.40 -12.31 -0.83
CA SER A 43 -9.39 -13.17 -0.17
C SER A 43 -10.82 -12.83 -0.57
N THR A 44 -11.13 -11.55 -0.74
CA THR A 44 -12.47 -11.11 -1.19
C THR A 44 -12.75 -11.60 -2.60
N LEU A 45 -11.81 -11.44 -3.53
CA LEU A 45 -11.96 -11.85 -4.93
C LEU A 45 -12.01 -13.37 -5.09
N GLU A 46 -11.17 -14.09 -4.34
CA GLU A 46 -11.19 -15.56 -4.28
C GLU A 46 -12.54 -16.08 -3.78
N LYS A 47 -13.05 -15.54 -2.66
CA LYS A 47 -14.36 -15.91 -2.11
C LYS A 47 -15.52 -15.56 -3.03
N ALA A 48 -15.39 -14.49 -3.81
CA ALA A 48 -16.37 -14.12 -4.83
C ALA A 48 -16.30 -15.01 -6.09
N GLY A 49 -15.32 -15.93 -6.17
CA GLY A 49 -15.13 -16.82 -7.31
C GLY A 49 -14.53 -16.14 -8.54
N VAL A 50 -13.87 -14.99 -8.38
CA VAL A 50 -13.21 -14.31 -9.50
C VAL A 50 -12.00 -15.13 -9.94
N SER A 51 -12.05 -15.62 -11.18
CA SER A 51 -11.00 -16.49 -11.71
C SER A 51 -9.64 -15.78 -11.74
N GLY A 52 -8.58 -16.53 -11.38
CA GLY A 52 -7.21 -16.01 -11.35
C GLY A 52 -6.80 -15.35 -10.04
N PHE A 53 -7.70 -15.25 -9.04
CA PHE A 53 -7.39 -14.70 -7.72
C PHE A 53 -7.39 -15.80 -6.65
N TYR A 54 -6.31 -15.79 -5.87
CA TYR A 54 -6.06 -16.60 -4.68
C TYR A 54 -5.02 -15.85 -3.83
N ILE A 55 -4.93 -16.15 -2.54
CA ILE A 55 -3.94 -15.50 -1.66
C ILE A 55 -2.52 -15.97 -2.05
N THR A 56 -1.64 -15.02 -2.37
CA THR A 56 -0.24 -15.30 -2.70
C THR A 56 0.67 -14.11 -2.37
N THR A 57 1.89 -14.42 -1.93
CA THR A 57 2.97 -13.45 -1.72
C THR A 57 4.07 -13.56 -2.78
N ASN A 58 3.89 -14.40 -3.80
CA ASN A 58 4.83 -14.51 -4.91
C ASN A 58 4.77 -13.22 -5.76
N PRO A 59 5.88 -12.48 -5.95
CA PRO A 59 5.88 -11.21 -6.67
C PRO A 59 5.39 -11.31 -8.13
N GLN A 60 5.68 -12.42 -8.81
CA GLN A 60 5.27 -12.63 -10.20
C GLN A 60 3.76 -12.86 -10.28
N GLU A 61 3.21 -13.64 -9.35
CA GLU A 61 1.76 -13.90 -9.27
C GLU A 61 0.99 -12.65 -8.84
N LEU A 62 1.53 -11.87 -7.89
CA LEU A 62 0.98 -10.56 -7.51
C LEU A 62 0.91 -9.62 -8.72
N THR A 63 1.99 -9.52 -9.49
CA THR A 63 2.02 -8.71 -10.71
C THR A 63 0.97 -9.18 -11.71
N LEU A 64 0.82 -10.49 -11.89
CA LEU A 64 -0.19 -11.07 -12.77
C LEU A 64 -1.61 -10.73 -12.31
N GLN A 65 -1.93 -10.90 -11.03
CA GLN A 65 -3.24 -10.59 -10.46
C GLN A 65 -3.58 -9.09 -10.60
N MET A 66 -2.60 -8.20 -10.41
CA MET A 66 -2.78 -6.75 -10.59
C MET A 66 -3.06 -6.38 -12.05
N ASN A 67 -2.33 -6.97 -13.00
CA ASN A 67 -2.59 -6.77 -14.43
C ASN A 67 -3.97 -7.30 -14.84
N LEU A 68 -4.40 -8.43 -14.27
CA LEU A 68 -5.73 -8.99 -14.51
C LEU A 68 -6.82 -8.06 -13.97
N LEU A 69 -6.67 -7.50 -12.75
CA LEU A 69 -7.59 -6.50 -12.22
C LEU A 69 -7.68 -5.27 -13.13
N GLU A 70 -6.53 -4.77 -13.61
CA GLU A 70 -6.50 -3.62 -14.50
C GLU A 70 -7.25 -3.91 -15.82
N LEU A 71 -7.07 -5.11 -16.39
CA LEU A 71 -7.77 -5.55 -17.59
C LEU A 71 -9.29 -5.62 -17.37
N ILE A 72 -9.74 -6.28 -16.30
CA ILE A 72 -11.17 -6.37 -15.95
C ILE A 72 -11.77 -4.95 -15.84
N ARG A 73 -11.08 -4.03 -15.16
CA ARG A 73 -11.54 -2.65 -15.01
C ARG A 73 -11.61 -1.90 -16.35
N LYS A 74 -10.63 -2.08 -17.23
CA LYS A 74 -10.62 -1.49 -18.58
C LYS A 74 -11.79 -1.99 -19.44
N LEU A 75 -12.11 -3.28 -19.35
CA LEU A 75 -13.26 -3.87 -20.04
C LEU A 75 -14.59 -3.30 -19.53
N GLN A 76 -14.78 -3.22 -18.20
CA GLN A 76 -15.97 -2.62 -17.59
C GLN A 76 -16.15 -1.15 -17.99
N GLN A 77 -15.08 -0.37 -18.04
CA GLN A 77 -15.13 1.02 -18.50
C GLN A 77 -15.56 1.11 -19.96
N LYS A 78 -15.01 0.27 -20.84
CA LYS A 78 -15.40 0.21 -22.24
C LYS A 78 -16.89 -0.12 -22.40
N GLU A 79 -17.39 -1.12 -21.69
CA GLU A 79 -18.81 -1.50 -21.70
C GLU A 79 -19.71 -0.35 -21.24
N SER A 80 -19.32 0.36 -20.16
CA SER A 80 -20.08 1.51 -19.64
C SER A 80 -20.15 2.71 -20.59
N LEU A 81 -19.12 2.88 -21.44
CA LEU A 81 -19.10 3.92 -22.48
C LEU A 81 -19.99 3.51 -23.67
N THR A 82 -19.98 2.23 -24.04
CA THR A 82 -20.85 1.71 -25.11
C THR A 82 -22.33 1.68 -24.70
N SER A 83 -22.64 1.45 -23.43
CA SER A 83 -24.03 1.43 -22.93
C SER A 83 -24.66 2.82 -22.79
N LYS A 84 -23.86 3.89 -22.74
CA LYS A 84 -24.32 5.29 -22.73
C LYS A 84 -24.54 5.87 -24.14
N GLY A 85 -24.22 5.11 -25.19
CA GLY A 85 -24.21 5.58 -26.57
C GLY A 85 -25.48 5.32 -27.39
N PHE A 86 -26.54 4.77 -26.82
CA PHE A 86 -27.78 4.48 -27.55
C PHE A 86 -29.00 5.06 -26.81
N PRO A 87 -29.73 6.02 -27.41
CA PRO A 87 -31.06 6.42 -26.95
C PRO A 87 -32.13 5.37 -27.27
#